data_AF-A0A4Q4CRK8-F1
#
_entry.id   AF-A0A4Q4CRK8-F1
#
_cell.length_a   1.000
_cell.length_b   1.000
_cell.length_c   1.000
_cell.angle_alpha   90.00
_cell.angle_beta   90.00
_cell.angle_gamma   90.00
#
_symmetry.space_group_name_H-M   'P 1'
#
loop_
_entity.id
_entity.type
_entity.pdbx_description
1 polymer ?
#
loop_
_entity_poly.entity_id
_entity_poly.type
_entity_poly.pdbx_seq_one_letter_code
_entity_poly.pdbx_strand_id
1 'polypeptide(L)'
;GRVRVLAVMAEARMTTYPEVPTLRECGLDWVYANWFALVAPRGIPAPVRAALLAAAERAHARADVQEPMRARGIVPVWDGPEGFARFAAGFGETSAVLLRELGLAKA
;
A
#
# COMPACT_ATOMS: atom_id res chain seq x y z
N GLY A 1 5.20 -18.38 -24.31
CA GLY A 1 4.90 -18.09 -22.90
C GLY A 1 5.09 -16.60 -22.65
N ARG A 2 4.32 -15.98 -21.75
CA ARG A 2 4.50 -14.55 -21.44
C ARG A 2 4.99 -14.31 -20.01
N VAL A 3 4.36 -14.83 -18.95
CA VAL A 3 4.88 -14.91 -17.55
C VAL A 3 4.07 -15.97 -16.78
N ARG A 4 4.63 -16.59 -15.72
CA ARG A 4 3.88 -17.38 -14.71
C ARG A 4 4.10 -16.77 -13.33
N VAL A 5 3.02 -16.34 -12.66
CA VAL A 5 3.07 -15.84 -11.27
C VAL A 5 3.21 -17.04 -10.33
N LEU A 6 4.13 -16.97 -9.36
CA LEU A 6 4.43 -18.08 -8.44
C LEU A 6 3.85 -17.86 -7.04
N ALA A 7 3.92 -16.64 -6.54
CA ALA A 7 3.37 -16.24 -5.25
C ALA A 7 3.13 -14.72 -5.21
N VAL A 8 2.29 -14.27 -4.29
CA VAL A 8 2.10 -12.86 -3.95
C VAL A 8 2.63 -12.57 -2.54
N MET A 9 3.16 -11.37 -2.32
CA MET A 9 3.68 -10.93 -1.01
C MET A 9 2.61 -10.22 -0.16
N ALA A 10 1.33 -10.52 -0.41
CA ALA A 10 0.20 -9.93 0.28
C ALA A 10 -0.23 -10.76 1.50
N GLU A 11 -0.91 -10.12 2.46
CA GLU A 11 -1.50 -10.77 3.64
C GLU A 11 -2.46 -11.91 3.30
N ALA A 12 -3.19 -11.77 2.19
CA ALA A 12 -4.14 -12.74 1.68
C ALA A 12 -4.05 -12.83 0.15
N ARG A 13 -4.61 -13.89 -0.43
CA ARG A 13 -4.67 -14.07 -1.88
C ARG A 13 -5.42 -12.91 -2.54
N MET A 14 -4.93 -12.47 -3.68
CA MET A 14 -5.54 -11.38 -4.43
C MET A 14 -6.76 -11.89 -5.20
N THR A 15 -7.84 -11.13 -5.22
CA THR A 15 -9.05 -11.48 -6.00
C THR A 15 -8.78 -11.55 -7.50
N THR A 16 -7.76 -10.83 -7.99
CA THR A 16 -7.29 -10.88 -9.38
C THR A 16 -6.47 -12.11 -9.71
N TYR A 17 -5.95 -12.82 -8.71
CA TYR A 17 -5.12 -14.02 -8.85
C TYR A 17 -5.47 -15.07 -7.76
N PRO A 18 -6.72 -15.56 -7.71
CA PRO A 18 -7.21 -16.38 -6.59
C PRO A 18 -6.48 -17.73 -6.45
N GLU A 19 -5.93 -18.25 -7.55
CA GLU A 19 -5.14 -19.49 -7.58
C GLU A 19 -3.69 -19.30 -7.13
N VAL A 20 -3.17 -18.07 -7.08
CA VAL A 20 -1.79 -17.79 -6.71
C VAL A 20 -1.67 -17.72 -5.18
N PRO A 21 -0.79 -18.52 -4.55
CA PRO A 21 -0.62 -18.52 -3.10
C PRO A 21 0.10 -17.25 -2.63
N THR A 22 -0.08 -16.92 -1.34
CA THR A 22 0.79 -15.95 -0.65
C THR A 22 2.15 -16.58 -0.32
N LEU A 23 3.16 -15.76 -0.02
CA LEU A 23 4.42 -16.28 0.53
C LEU A 23 4.22 -17.06 1.84
N ARG A 24 3.28 -16.64 2.69
CA ARG A 24 2.96 -17.34 3.94
C ARG A 24 2.41 -18.74 3.71
N GLU A 25 1.54 -18.92 2.72
CA GLU A 25 1.05 -20.24 2.31
C GLU A 25 2.16 -21.14 1.75
N CYS A 26 3.27 -20.54 1.28
CA CYS A 26 4.48 -21.23 0.85
C CYS A 26 5.49 -21.47 1.98
N GLY A 27 5.15 -21.14 3.25
CA GLY A 27 6.02 -21.32 4.41
C GLY A 27 7.03 -20.19 4.64
N LEU A 28 6.90 -19.06 3.95
CA LEU A 28 7.72 -17.86 4.14
C LEU A 28 6.89 -16.78 4.82
N ASP A 29 7.19 -16.47 6.08
CA ASP A 29 6.48 -15.42 6.82
C ASP A 29 6.97 -14.02 6.41
N TRP A 30 6.53 -13.59 5.23
CA TRP A 30 6.87 -12.28 4.70
C TRP A 30 5.70 -11.66 3.93
N VAL A 31 5.37 -10.44 4.31
CA VAL A 31 4.43 -9.56 3.61
C VAL A 31 5.15 -8.27 3.29
N TYR A 32 5.09 -7.86 2.03
CA TYR A 32 5.72 -6.64 1.57
C TYR A 32 4.91 -6.02 0.43
N ALA A 33 4.34 -4.85 0.71
CA ALA A 33 3.49 -4.14 -0.25
C ALA A 33 4.25 -2.99 -0.91
N ASN A 34 4.07 -2.86 -2.22
CA ASN A 34 4.27 -1.57 -2.89
C ASN A 34 3.01 -0.72 -2.64
N TRP A 35 3.19 0.55 -2.29
CA TRP A 35 2.09 1.41 -1.86
C TRP A 35 2.21 2.83 -2.43
N PHE A 36 1.07 3.52 -2.46
CA PHE A 36 0.95 4.91 -2.87
C PHE A 36 0.10 5.64 -1.84
N ALA A 37 0.38 6.93 -1.63
CA ALA A 37 -0.39 7.75 -0.71
C ALA A 37 -0.57 9.17 -1.24
N LEU A 38 -1.69 9.78 -0.85
CA LEU A 38 -1.90 11.21 -1.01
C LEU A 38 -1.38 11.92 0.24
N VAL A 39 -0.37 12.77 0.07
CA VAL A 39 0.24 13.55 1.16
C VAL A 39 0.16 15.03 0.84
N ALA A 40 0.05 15.85 1.89
CA ALA A 40 0.03 17.30 1.79
C ALA A 40 1.22 17.91 2.55
N PRO A 41 1.67 19.13 2.19
CA PRO A 41 2.73 19.81 2.92
C PRO A 41 2.38 20.02 4.40
N ARG A 42 3.42 20.05 5.23
CA ARG A 42 3.28 20.45 6.64
C ARG A 42 2.78 21.90 6.72
N GLY A 43 1.81 22.16 7.61
CA GLY A 43 1.35 23.51 7.92
C GLY A 43 0.27 24.07 6.99
N ILE A 44 -0.36 23.25 6.14
CA ILE A 44 -1.53 23.71 5.38
C ILE A 44 -2.63 24.21 6.34
N PRO A 45 -3.35 25.29 5.99
CA PRO A 45 -4.44 25.81 6.84
C PRO A 45 -5.50 24.74 7.11
N ALA A 46 -6.03 24.71 8.35
CA ALA A 46 -7.08 23.78 8.76
C ALA A 46 -8.28 23.67 7.78
N PRO A 47 -8.86 24.77 7.25
CA PRO A 47 -9.94 24.66 6.28
C PRO A 47 -9.52 23.98 4.97
N VAL A 48 -8.28 24.20 4.52
CA VAL A 48 -7.72 23.55 3.32
C VAL A 48 -7.53 22.05 3.57
N ARG A 49 -7.00 21.68 4.75
CA ARG A 49 -6.86 20.26 5.14
C ARG A 49 -8.21 19.56 5.13
N ALA A 50 -9.24 20.18 5.71
CA ALA A 50 -10.58 19.61 5.75
C ALA A 50 -11.17 19.42 4.34
N ALA A 51 -11.02 20.44 3.46
CA ALA A 51 -11.49 20.36 2.09
C ALA A 51 -10.80 19.24 1.27
N LEU A 52 -9.47 19.11 1.40
CA LEU A 52 -8.69 18.06 0.72
C LEU A 52 -9.06 16.67 1.21
N LEU A 53 -9.19 16.47 2.54
CA LEU A 53 -9.57 15.19 3.11
C LEU A 53 -10.95 14.76 2.62
N ALA A 54 -11.93 15.65 2.68
CA ALA A 54 -13.28 15.37 2.21
C ALA A 54 -13.34 15.10 0.69
N ALA A 55 -12.51 15.79 -0.10
CA ALA A 55 -12.41 15.53 -1.54
C ALA A 55 -11.79 14.15 -1.84
N ALA A 56 -10.72 13.80 -1.12
CA ALA A 56 -10.05 12.51 -1.27
C ALA A 56 -10.97 11.34 -0.86
N GLU A 57 -11.73 11.49 0.23
CA GLU A 57 -12.71 10.50 0.67
C GLU A 57 -13.81 10.28 -0.38
N ARG A 58 -14.39 11.37 -0.89
CA ARG A 58 -15.39 11.31 -1.96
C ARG A 58 -14.83 10.68 -3.22
N ALA A 59 -13.59 10.98 -3.59
CA ALA A 59 -12.95 10.38 -4.76
C ALA A 59 -12.72 8.88 -4.56
N HIS A 60 -12.21 8.47 -3.40
CA HIS A 60 -11.98 7.06 -3.07
C HIS A 60 -13.26 6.22 -3.13
N ALA A 61 -14.41 6.78 -2.75
CA ALA A 61 -15.69 6.10 -2.78
C ALA A 61 -16.25 5.85 -4.20
N ARG A 62 -15.68 6.44 -5.25
CA ARG A 62 -16.21 6.33 -6.61
C ARG A 62 -15.68 5.09 -7.33
N ALA A 63 -16.59 4.38 -8.00
CA ALA A 63 -16.26 3.22 -8.82
C ALA A 63 -15.30 3.58 -9.96
N ASP A 64 -15.47 4.72 -10.61
CA ASP A 64 -14.59 5.18 -11.71
C ASP A 64 -13.16 5.50 -11.26
N VAL A 65 -12.92 5.62 -9.95
CA VAL A 65 -11.59 5.70 -9.34
C VAL A 65 -11.08 4.32 -8.92
N GLN A 66 -11.92 3.49 -8.29
CA GLN A 66 -11.50 2.19 -7.76
C GLN A 66 -11.30 1.12 -8.84
N GLU A 67 -12.15 1.07 -9.87
CA GLU A 67 -12.10 0.03 -10.89
C GLU A 67 -10.78 0.01 -11.68
N PRO A 68 -10.26 1.16 -12.17
CA PRO A 68 -8.98 1.17 -12.89
C PRO A 68 -7.78 0.80 -12.01
N MET A 69 -7.87 0.98 -10.69
CA MET A 69 -6.86 0.54 -9.73
C MET A 69 -6.91 -0.99 -9.59
N ARG A 70 -8.10 -1.55 -9.33
CA ARG A 70 -8.31 -3.00 -9.22
C ARG A 70 -7.92 -3.74 -10.50
N ALA A 71 -8.24 -3.17 -11.66
CA ALA A 71 -7.85 -3.72 -12.96
C ALA A 71 -6.32 -3.80 -13.16
N ARG A 72 -5.56 -2.98 -12.42
CA ARG A 72 -4.09 -2.99 -12.40
C ARG A 72 -3.51 -3.79 -11.23
N GLY A 73 -4.34 -4.50 -10.46
CA GLY A 73 -3.92 -5.23 -9.28
C GLY A 73 -3.61 -4.34 -8.07
N ILE A 74 -4.01 -3.07 -8.09
CA ILE A 74 -3.89 -2.17 -6.93
C ILE A 74 -5.13 -2.37 -6.05
N VAL A 75 -4.91 -2.63 -4.77
CA VAL A 75 -5.98 -2.73 -3.77
C VAL A 75 -6.22 -1.33 -3.19
N PRO A 76 -7.36 -0.67 -3.47
CA PRO A 76 -7.65 0.63 -2.90
C PRO A 76 -7.88 0.50 -1.39
N VAL A 77 -7.23 1.36 -0.61
CA VAL A 77 -7.38 1.44 0.85
C VAL A 77 -7.74 2.87 1.24
N TRP A 78 -8.65 3.00 2.21
CA TRP A 78 -8.93 4.26 2.90
C TRP A 78 -8.82 4.03 4.41
N ASP A 79 -7.72 4.49 4.98
CA ASP A 79 -7.35 4.36 6.39
C ASP A 79 -7.29 5.71 7.12
N GLY A 80 -7.50 6.81 6.37
CA GLY A 80 -7.47 8.17 6.89
C GLY A 80 -6.06 8.64 7.30
N PRO A 81 -5.92 9.89 7.75
CA PRO A 81 -4.62 10.46 8.09
C PRO A 81 -3.88 9.70 9.20
N GLU A 82 -4.59 9.29 10.25
CA GLU A 82 -4.02 8.60 11.41
C GLU A 82 -3.65 7.15 11.08
N GLY A 83 -4.46 6.46 10.25
CA GLY A 83 -4.16 5.13 9.77
C GLY A 83 -2.91 5.11 8.88
N PHE A 84 -2.87 6.00 7.89
CA PHE A 84 -1.73 6.10 6.99
C PHE A 84 -0.44 6.48 7.73
N ALA A 85 -0.50 7.42 8.68
CA ALA A 85 0.67 7.80 9.48
C ALA A 85 1.28 6.60 10.24
N ARG A 86 0.43 5.73 10.79
CA ARG A 86 0.87 4.51 11.49
C ARG A 86 1.50 3.52 10.52
N PHE A 87 0.87 3.29 9.38
CA PHE A 87 1.41 2.42 8.33
C PHE A 87 2.78 2.92 7.84
N ALA A 88 2.90 4.21 7.52
CA ALA A 88 4.13 4.80 7.02
C ALA A 88 5.28 4.71 8.03
N ALA A 89 5.01 4.92 9.32
CA ALA A 89 6.01 4.75 10.38
C ALA A 89 6.52 3.31 10.44
N GLY A 90 5.62 2.32 10.52
CA GLY A 90 6.00 0.91 10.57
C GLY A 90 6.75 0.45 9.32
N PHE A 91 6.27 0.83 8.13
CA PHE A 91 6.95 0.53 6.86
C PHE A 91 8.36 1.13 6.82
N GLY A 92 8.52 2.37 7.30
CA GLY A 92 9.81 3.05 7.38
C GLY A 92 10.80 2.31 8.28
N GLU A 93 10.36 1.85 9.44
CA GLU A 93 11.17 1.05 10.37
C GLU A 93 11.63 -0.26 9.74
N THR A 94 10.69 -1.06 9.21
CA THR A 94 11.01 -2.35 8.58
C THR A 94 11.94 -2.17 7.38
N SER A 95 11.70 -1.16 6.55
CA SER A 95 12.54 -0.89 5.37
C SER A 95 13.94 -0.42 5.76
N ALA A 96 14.07 0.40 6.81
CA ALA A 96 15.38 0.86 7.30
C ALA A 96 16.20 -0.29 7.91
N VAL A 97 15.57 -1.25 8.58
CA VAL A 97 16.24 -2.47 9.06
C VAL A 97 16.70 -3.31 7.87
N LEU A 98 15.80 -3.63 6.94
CA LEU A 98 16.10 -4.45 5.76
C LEU A 98 17.23 -3.86 4.91
N LEU A 99 17.19 -2.56 4.63
CA LEU A 99 18.24 -1.92 3.84
C LEU A 99 19.60 -1.94 4.53
N ARG A 100 19.67 -1.84 5.87
CA ARG A 100 20.93 -1.95 6.60
C ARG A 100 21.46 -3.37 6.63
N GLU A 101 20.61 -4.36 6.91
CA GLU A 101 21.00 -5.78 6.93
C GLU A 101 21.50 -6.26 5.56
N LEU A 102 20.91 -5.75 4.47
CA LEU A 102 21.35 -6.04 3.10
C LEU A 102 22.56 -5.22 2.65
N GLY A 103 23.08 -4.29 3.48
CA GLY A 103 24.20 -3.41 3.12
C GLY A 103 23.86 -2.38 2.03
N LEU A 104 22.57 -2.07 1.85
CA LEU A 104 22.04 -1.14 0.84
C LEU A 104 21.82 0.28 1.36
N ALA A 105 21.97 0.51 2.68
CA ALA A 105 21.95 1.83 3.29
C ALA A 105 23.25 2.09 4.06
N LYS A 106 23.68 3.37 4.09
CA LYS A 106 24.77 3.79 4.99
C LYS A 106 24.31 3.61 6.45
N ALA A 107 25.24 3.13 7.28
CA ALA A 107 25.05 2.99 8.72
C ALA A 107 24.74 4.34 9.39
#